data_AF-A0A1I8GJQ4-F1
#
_entry.id   AF-A0A1I8GJQ4-F1
#
_cell.length_a   1.000
_cell.length_b   1.000
_cell.length_c   1.000
_cell.angle_alpha   90.00
_cell.angle_beta   90.00
_cell.angle_gamma   90.00
#
_symmetry.space_group_name_H-M   'P 1'
#
loop_
_entity.id
_entity.type
_entity.pdbx_description
1 polymer ?
#
loop_
_entity_poly.entity_id
_entity_poly.type
_entity_poly.pdbx_seq_one_letter_code
_entity_poly.pdbx_strand_id
1 'polypeptide(L)'
;METAEFTIAVSAGLQDDVADCFAPVALLASTNQLVQQQYDKFRSALPSPWRDRVDLILGGKDNKNRKPFALSMKKNSILVISTQILLNELDRKTVANISDFRLIIFDECHNCAKSHASMKVMMHYLRLKRDLEQENQSGRFLPRILGLTASPGTGKAKGPEDAKEHLVQLCANLDCPYPVTVQRYLQSLFKFNSDQDCQILSVPAKQSSEDVFIKFLNELMDLGEKLLYSNRSSLLNSEPEALQIASAPPRGTPTYTNYCSDVKYKIHQVADEEMGKDLFACSRYLDTFNQAYMIAQFYNPRGAWRYIKKELRAVDELAKPPVCEAESQLRQRLHSLIGPLERFCDTKEA
;
A
#
# COMPACT_ATOMS: atom_id res chain seq x y z
N MET A 1 20.32 -10.49 -19.07
CA MET A 1 21.68 -10.19 -18.56
C MET A 1 21.69 -10.13 -17.03
N GLU A 2 20.66 -9.57 -16.39
CA GLU A 2 20.35 -9.76 -14.94
C GLU A 2 20.43 -11.23 -14.48
N THR A 3 20.02 -12.15 -15.35
CA THR A 3 20.05 -13.60 -15.10
C THR A 3 21.45 -14.19 -14.98
N ALA A 4 22.48 -13.58 -15.56
CA ALA A 4 23.84 -14.12 -15.56
C ALA A 4 24.56 -13.84 -14.24
N GLU A 5 24.52 -12.60 -13.74
CA GLU A 5 25.15 -12.21 -12.46
C GLU A 5 24.47 -12.89 -11.27
N PHE A 6 23.15 -13.06 -11.35
CA PHE A 6 22.38 -13.78 -10.33
C PHE A 6 22.74 -15.27 -10.29
N THR A 7 22.86 -15.90 -11.47
CA THR A 7 23.30 -17.31 -11.57
C THR A 7 24.72 -17.47 -11.06
N ILE A 8 25.60 -16.49 -11.25
CA ILE A 8 26.97 -16.51 -10.73
C ILE A 8 26.98 -16.44 -9.19
N ALA A 9 26.20 -15.56 -8.56
CA ALA A 9 26.15 -15.48 -7.10
C ALA A 9 25.64 -16.79 -6.46
N VAL A 10 24.61 -17.39 -7.05
CA VAL A 10 24.08 -18.69 -6.62
C VAL A 10 25.07 -19.81 -6.92
N SER A 11 25.69 -19.83 -8.11
CA SER A 11 26.70 -20.82 -8.49
C SER A 11 27.94 -20.75 -7.60
N ALA A 12 28.43 -19.55 -7.28
CA ALA A 12 29.57 -19.35 -6.37
C ALA A 12 29.23 -19.81 -4.95
N GLY A 13 27.99 -19.58 -4.48
CA GLY A 13 27.53 -20.11 -3.19
C GLY A 13 27.44 -21.64 -3.14
N LEU A 14 27.31 -22.30 -4.29
CA LEU A 14 27.16 -23.74 -4.46
C LEU A 14 28.47 -24.47 -4.87
N GLN A 15 29.50 -23.74 -5.31
CA GLN A 15 30.77 -24.29 -5.82
C GLN A 15 31.84 -24.52 -4.74
N ASP A 16 31.65 -24.01 -3.54
CA ASP A 16 32.50 -24.34 -2.39
C ASP A 16 32.06 -25.70 -1.79
N ASP A 17 32.89 -26.72 -2.00
CA ASP A 17 32.96 -28.04 -1.35
C ASP A 17 31.94 -29.14 -1.70
N VAL A 18 32.45 -30.17 -2.40
CA VAL A 18 31.82 -31.48 -2.61
C VAL A 18 31.88 -32.29 -1.30
N ALA A 19 30.80 -32.32 -0.52
CA ALA A 19 30.28 -33.47 0.26
C ALA A 19 29.36 -33.02 1.42
N ASP A 20 28.23 -33.72 1.57
CA ASP A 20 27.29 -33.74 2.71
C ASP A 20 26.48 -32.47 3.08
N CYS A 21 25.14 -32.62 2.95
CA CYS A 21 24.07 -31.80 3.52
C CYS A 21 24.26 -30.27 3.48
N PHE A 22 24.23 -29.68 2.28
CA PHE A 22 24.29 -28.22 2.10
C PHE A 22 23.13 -27.49 2.80
N ALA A 23 23.46 -26.63 3.75
CA ALA A 23 22.55 -25.62 4.29
C ALA A 23 21.93 -24.79 3.15
N PRO A 24 20.59 -24.69 3.05
CA PRO A 24 19.93 -24.08 1.90
C PRO A 24 20.18 -22.58 1.79
N VAL A 25 20.02 -22.09 0.56
CA VAL A 25 19.90 -20.66 0.25
C VAL A 25 18.43 -20.26 0.36
N ALA A 26 18.12 -19.21 1.12
CA ALA A 26 16.77 -18.66 1.20
C ALA A 26 16.67 -17.37 0.38
N LEU A 27 15.72 -17.32 -0.56
CA LEU A 27 15.33 -16.10 -1.26
C LEU A 27 14.00 -15.61 -0.70
N LEU A 28 14.03 -14.42 -0.12
CA LEU A 28 12.91 -13.81 0.58
C LEU A 28 12.27 -12.73 -0.29
N ALA A 29 10.95 -12.83 -0.50
CA ALA A 29 10.17 -11.78 -1.16
C ALA A 29 8.89 -11.44 -0.38
N SER A 30 8.38 -10.23 -0.58
CA SER A 30 7.31 -9.63 0.22
C SER A 30 5.90 -10.12 -0.14
N THR A 31 5.67 -10.46 -1.42
CA THR A 31 4.35 -10.87 -1.92
C THR A 31 4.39 -12.26 -2.56
N ASN A 32 3.27 -12.98 -2.53
CA ASN A 32 3.17 -14.30 -3.16
C ASN A 32 3.47 -14.27 -4.67
N GLN A 33 3.06 -13.21 -5.35
CA GLN A 33 3.32 -13.04 -6.78
C GLN A 33 4.82 -12.93 -7.07
N LEU A 34 5.56 -12.14 -6.28
CA LEU A 34 7.00 -12.03 -6.41
C LEU A 34 7.70 -13.36 -6.10
N VAL A 35 7.31 -14.04 -5.03
CA VAL A 35 7.87 -15.36 -4.65
C VAL A 35 7.68 -16.36 -5.81
N GLN A 36 6.49 -16.42 -6.41
CA GLN A 36 6.23 -17.29 -7.57
C GLN A 36 7.10 -16.90 -8.78
N GLN A 37 7.16 -15.61 -9.12
CA GLN A 37 7.97 -15.12 -10.23
C GLN A 37 9.45 -15.47 -10.06
N GLN A 38 10.00 -15.29 -8.86
CA GLN A 38 11.39 -15.63 -8.57
C GLN A 38 11.62 -17.15 -8.66
N TYR A 39 10.69 -17.96 -8.15
CA TYR A 39 10.77 -19.42 -8.28
C TYR A 39 10.87 -19.87 -9.74
N ASP A 40 10.00 -19.35 -10.62
CA ASP A 40 10.01 -19.70 -12.04
C ASP A 40 11.30 -19.24 -12.74
N LYS A 41 11.81 -18.05 -12.40
CA LYS A 41 13.10 -17.54 -12.91
C LYS A 41 14.27 -18.42 -12.48
N PHE A 42 14.37 -18.79 -11.20
CA PHE A 42 15.46 -19.64 -10.73
C PHE A 42 15.41 -21.02 -11.35
N ARG A 43 14.21 -21.62 -11.44
CA ARG A 43 14.05 -22.94 -12.02
C ARG A 43 14.40 -22.96 -13.51
N SER A 44 14.06 -21.92 -14.25
CA SER A 44 14.41 -21.82 -15.67
C SER A 44 15.90 -21.49 -15.90
N ALA A 45 16.50 -20.65 -15.06
CA ALA A 45 17.89 -20.23 -15.19
C ALA A 45 18.90 -21.30 -14.75
N LEU A 46 18.58 -22.11 -13.73
CA LEU A 46 19.50 -23.10 -13.18
C LEU A 46 19.48 -24.42 -13.98
N PRO A 47 20.64 -25.09 -14.12
CA PRO A 47 20.73 -26.45 -14.67
C PRO A 47 20.36 -27.51 -13.61
N SER A 48 20.13 -28.75 -14.06
CA SER A 48 20.02 -29.91 -13.15
C SER A 48 21.40 -30.21 -12.52
N PRO A 49 21.49 -30.67 -11.25
CA PRO A 49 20.38 -31.00 -10.35
C PRO A 49 19.79 -29.83 -9.57
N TRP A 50 20.37 -28.63 -9.66
CA TRP A 50 19.97 -27.47 -8.84
C TRP A 50 18.55 -27.00 -9.13
N ARG A 51 18.15 -27.01 -10.40
CA ARG A 51 16.79 -26.77 -10.86
C ARG A 51 15.76 -27.61 -10.09
N ASP A 52 16.08 -28.88 -9.86
CA ASP A 52 15.18 -29.87 -9.27
C ASP A 52 15.15 -29.78 -7.74
N ARG A 53 16.02 -28.94 -7.16
CA ARG A 53 16.18 -28.69 -5.72
C ARG A 53 15.78 -27.26 -5.34
N VAL A 54 14.96 -26.60 -6.16
CA VAL A 54 14.30 -25.33 -5.83
C VAL A 54 12.89 -25.65 -5.32
N ASP A 55 12.56 -25.21 -4.10
CA ASP A 55 11.21 -25.32 -3.54
C ASP A 55 10.55 -23.96 -3.42
N LEU A 56 9.22 -23.97 -3.53
CA LEU A 56 8.36 -22.80 -3.45
C LEU A 56 7.56 -22.85 -2.15
N ILE A 57 7.65 -21.80 -1.33
CA ILE A 57 6.97 -21.72 -0.04
C ILE A 57 6.16 -20.42 0.07
N LEU A 58 4.87 -20.52 -0.25
CA LEU A 58 3.91 -19.40 -0.25
C LEU A 58 3.02 -19.38 1.00
N GLY A 59 2.50 -18.21 1.34
CA GLY A 59 1.51 -18.02 2.40
C GLY A 59 0.07 -18.08 1.84
N GLY A 60 -0.89 -18.67 2.55
CA GLY A 60 -2.28 -18.74 2.09
C GLY A 60 -3.16 -19.65 2.95
N LYS A 61 -4.49 -19.62 2.72
CA LYS A 61 -5.50 -20.34 3.51
C LYS A 61 -5.47 -21.87 3.35
N ASP A 62 -4.83 -22.40 2.32
CA ASP A 62 -4.75 -23.84 2.06
C ASP A 62 -3.61 -24.52 2.83
N ASN A 63 -3.75 -24.57 4.15
CA ASN A 63 -2.82 -25.26 5.05
C ASN A 63 -2.78 -26.79 4.86
N LYS A 64 -3.78 -27.39 4.18
CA LYS A 64 -3.94 -28.86 4.12
C LYS A 64 -2.94 -29.57 3.21
N ASN A 65 -2.40 -28.89 2.19
CA ASN A 65 -1.45 -29.48 1.22
C ASN A 65 -0.03 -28.92 1.35
N ARG A 66 0.25 -28.20 2.43
CA ARG A 66 1.54 -27.54 2.60
C ARG A 66 2.59 -28.54 3.04
N LYS A 67 3.65 -28.70 2.23
CA LYS A 67 4.81 -29.52 2.60
C LYS A 67 5.37 -29.02 3.95
N PRO A 68 5.72 -29.91 4.90
CA PRO A 68 6.34 -29.51 6.15
C PRO A 68 7.64 -28.74 5.89
N PHE A 69 7.84 -27.61 6.58
CA PHE A 69 9.03 -26.76 6.39
C PHE A 69 10.34 -27.54 6.59
N ALA A 70 10.35 -28.47 7.57
CA ALA A 70 11.46 -29.38 7.85
C ALA A 70 11.86 -30.23 6.63
N LEU A 71 10.88 -30.68 5.86
CA LEU A 71 11.11 -31.50 4.67
C LEU A 71 11.68 -30.65 3.53
N SER A 72 11.18 -29.42 3.38
CA SER A 72 11.70 -28.45 2.41
C SER A 72 13.17 -28.12 2.69
N MET A 73 13.53 -27.84 3.95
CA MET A 73 14.91 -27.59 4.37
C MET A 73 15.86 -28.76 4.09
N LYS A 74 15.41 -30.00 4.29
CA LYS A 74 16.25 -31.20 4.11
C LYS A 74 16.45 -31.63 2.66
N LYS A 75 15.46 -31.42 1.79
CA LYS A 75 15.45 -31.96 0.42
C LYS A 75 15.90 -30.97 -0.65
N ASN A 76 15.95 -29.68 -0.33
CA ASN A 76 16.16 -28.63 -1.32
C ASN A 76 17.39 -27.81 -0.98
N SER A 77 18.02 -27.26 -2.01
CA SER A 77 19.20 -26.42 -1.90
C SER A 77 18.82 -24.93 -1.96
N ILE A 78 17.69 -24.61 -2.57
CA ILE A 78 17.19 -23.24 -2.72
C ILE A 78 15.72 -23.21 -2.29
N LEU A 79 15.40 -22.30 -1.37
CA LEU A 79 14.05 -22.06 -0.89
C LEU A 79 13.62 -20.67 -1.29
N VAL A 80 12.60 -20.58 -2.14
CA VAL A 80 11.97 -19.31 -2.51
C VAL A 80 10.72 -19.14 -1.67
N ILE A 81 10.76 -18.20 -0.73
CA ILE A 81 9.84 -18.13 0.41
C ILE A 81 9.35 -16.71 0.69
N SER A 82 8.10 -16.57 1.11
CA SER A 82 7.62 -15.29 1.63
C SER A 82 8.30 -14.97 2.96
N THR A 83 8.80 -13.74 3.13
CA THR A 83 9.56 -13.32 4.32
C THR A 83 8.85 -13.63 5.65
N GLN A 84 7.53 -13.43 5.71
CA GLN A 84 6.73 -13.67 6.92
C GLN A 84 6.72 -15.16 7.34
N ILE A 85 6.82 -16.09 6.39
CA ILE A 85 6.84 -17.52 6.71
C ILE A 85 8.14 -17.89 7.39
N LEU A 86 9.28 -17.44 6.84
CA LEU A 86 10.57 -17.69 7.47
C LEU A 86 10.60 -17.11 8.89
N LEU A 87 10.11 -15.88 9.05
CA LEU A 87 9.99 -15.26 10.37
C LEU A 87 9.19 -16.12 11.35
N ASN A 88 8.03 -16.62 10.95
CA ASN A 88 7.21 -17.48 11.81
C ASN A 88 7.94 -18.77 12.22
N GLU A 89 8.71 -19.38 11.31
CA GLU A 89 9.48 -20.60 11.60
C GLU A 89 10.67 -20.32 12.53
N LEU A 90 11.34 -19.18 12.37
CA LEU A 90 12.41 -18.72 13.27
C LEU A 90 11.87 -18.38 14.68
N ASP A 91 10.70 -17.74 14.76
CA ASP A 91 10.06 -17.40 16.04
C ASP A 91 9.62 -18.65 16.82
N ARG A 92 9.17 -19.70 16.11
CA ARG A 92 8.81 -20.98 16.72
C ARG A 92 10.02 -21.75 17.26
N LYS A 93 11.21 -21.56 16.69
CA LYS A 93 12.48 -22.23 17.07
C LYS A 93 12.45 -23.77 17.07
N THR A 94 11.44 -24.39 16.48
CA THR A 94 11.28 -25.86 16.49
C THR A 94 11.85 -26.51 15.24
N VAL A 95 11.77 -25.83 14.08
CA VAL A 95 12.08 -26.43 12.77
C VAL A 95 13.25 -25.75 12.07
N ALA A 96 13.50 -24.47 12.36
CA ALA A 96 14.52 -23.70 11.68
C ALA A 96 15.20 -22.70 12.62
N ASN A 97 16.51 -22.60 12.49
CA ASN A 97 17.34 -21.54 13.04
C ASN A 97 17.95 -20.73 11.91
N ILE A 98 18.31 -19.48 12.21
CA ILE A 98 18.97 -18.62 11.22
C ILE A 98 20.33 -19.21 10.75
N SER A 99 21.00 -19.97 11.63
CA SER A 99 22.24 -20.70 11.35
C SER A 99 22.06 -21.93 10.45
N ASP A 100 20.82 -22.31 10.12
CA ASP A 100 20.57 -23.47 9.24
C ASP A 100 20.68 -23.09 7.75
N PHE A 101 20.83 -21.79 7.45
CA PHE A 101 20.94 -21.26 6.09
C PHE A 101 22.39 -20.85 5.79
N ARG A 102 22.86 -21.06 4.55
CA ARG A 102 24.19 -20.59 4.12
C ARG A 102 24.16 -19.15 3.60
N LEU A 103 23.07 -18.78 2.94
CA LEU A 103 22.87 -17.46 2.34
C LEU A 103 21.39 -17.11 2.43
N ILE A 104 21.11 -15.87 2.82
CA ILE A 104 19.77 -15.29 2.81
C ILE A 104 19.80 -14.08 1.88
N ILE A 105 18.95 -14.12 0.86
CA ILE A 105 18.79 -13.08 -0.15
C ILE A 105 17.48 -12.36 0.14
N PHE A 106 17.53 -11.05 0.38
CA PHE A 106 16.37 -10.19 0.54
C PHE A 106 16.08 -9.47 -0.78
N ASP A 107 14.98 -9.84 -1.44
CA ASP A 107 14.40 -9.03 -2.50
C ASP A 107 13.69 -7.81 -1.89
N GLU A 108 13.81 -6.65 -2.53
CA GLU A 108 13.37 -5.35 -1.99
C GLU A 108 13.89 -5.07 -0.56
N CYS A 109 15.21 -5.19 -0.39
CA CYS A 109 15.89 -5.13 0.90
C CYS A 109 15.73 -3.79 1.64
N HIS A 110 15.31 -2.72 0.93
CA HIS A 110 14.96 -1.42 1.53
C HIS A 110 13.84 -1.52 2.57
N ASN A 111 13.05 -2.61 2.55
CA ASN A 111 12.05 -2.93 3.57
C ASN A 111 12.65 -3.45 4.89
N CYS A 112 13.98 -3.64 4.99
CA CYS A 112 14.65 -4.04 6.22
C CYS A 112 14.77 -2.87 7.20
N ALA A 113 13.63 -2.35 7.64
CA ALA A 113 13.51 -1.26 8.59
C ALA A 113 12.25 -1.40 9.46
N LYS A 114 12.25 -0.72 10.60
CA LYS A 114 11.10 -0.61 11.51
C LYS A 114 10.56 -2.01 11.90
N SER A 115 9.24 -2.19 11.87
CA SER A 115 8.53 -3.41 12.26
C SER A 115 8.31 -4.40 11.10
N HIS A 116 8.93 -4.17 9.94
CA HIS A 116 8.77 -5.05 8.78
C HIS A 116 9.35 -6.45 9.03
N ALA A 117 8.79 -7.48 8.38
CA ALA A 117 9.20 -8.87 8.56
C ALA A 117 10.69 -9.09 8.27
N SER A 118 11.23 -8.44 7.23
CA SER A 118 12.66 -8.53 6.87
C SER A 118 13.57 -8.08 8.02
N MET A 119 13.23 -6.97 8.68
CA MET A 119 14.00 -6.48 9.84
C MET A 119 13.93 -7.48 10.99
N LYS A 120 12.77 -8.09 11.24
CA LYS A 120 12.63 -9.10 12.30
C LYS A 120 13.45 -10.37 12.02
N VAL A 121 13.56 -10.80 10.76
CA VAL A 121 14.48 -11.88 10.36
C VAL A 121 15.93 -11.45 10.65
N MET A 122 16.32 -10.23 10.26
CA MET A 122 17.65 -9.70 10.58
C MET A 122 17.89 -9.53 12.08
N MET A 123 16.87 -9.31 12.91
CA MET A 123 17.03 -9.31 14.37
C MET A 123 17.43 -10.69 14.92
N HIS A 124 16.94 -11.79 14.32
CA HIS A 124 17.41 -13.14 14.67
C HIS A 124 18.88 -13.33 14.26
N TYR A 125 19.26 -12.83 13.09
CA TYR A 125 20.65 -12.82 12.62
C TYR A 125 21.58 -12.04 13.54
N LEU A 126 21.25 -10.79 13.87
CA LEU A 126 22.09 -9.91 14.68
C LEU A 126 22.26 -10.42 16.11
N ARG A 127 21.22 -11.06 16.66
CA ARG A 127 21.32 -11.77 17.95
C ARG A 127 22.32 -12.91 17.85
N LEU A 128 22.21 -13.77 16.84
CA LEU A 128 23.17 -14.86 16.63
C LEU A 128 24.60 -14.32 16.49
N LYS A 129 24.81 -13.26 15.70
CA LYS A 129 26.12 -12.65 15.51
C LYS A 129 26.74 -12.21 16.84
N ARG A 130 25.99 -11.47 17.65
CA ARG A 130 26.44 -11.02 18.98
C ARG A 130 26.73 -12.20 19.91
N ASP A 131 25.87 -13.22 19.92
CA ASP A 131 26.04 -14.38 20.80
C ASP A 131 27.31 -15.19 20.39
N LEU A 132 27.60 -15.29 19.09
CA LEU A 132 28.84 -15.91 18.57
C LEU A 132 30.11 -15.12 18.97
N GLU A 133 30.05 -13.79 18.96
CA GLU A 133 31.16 -12.93 19.37
C GLU A 133 31.47 -13.03 20.87
N GLN A 134 30.46 -13.30 21.70
CA GLN A 134 30.58 -13.33 23.16
C GLN A 134 31.02 -14.69 23.71
N GLU A 135 30.54 -15.79 23.14
CA GLU A 135 30.59 -17.10 23.80
C GLU A 135 31.62 -18.09 23.23
N ASN A 136 32.44 -17.70 22.23
CA ASN A 136 33.41 -18.60 21.56
C ASN A 136 32.77 -19.96 21.16
N GLN A 137 31.48 -19.95 20.83
CA GLN A 137 30.72 -21.17 20.57
C GLN A 137 31.22 -21.83 19.28
N SER A 138 31.81 -23.01 19.44
CA SER A 138 32.21 -23.87 18.33
C SER A 138 30.98 -24.57 17.76
N GLY A 139 30.71 -24.42 16.46
CA GLY A 139 29.73 -25.24 15.72
C GLY A 139 28.50 -24.53 15.15
N ARG A 140 28.31 -23.21 15.37
CA ARG A 140 27.27 -22.41 14.70
C ARG A 140 27.91 -21.42 13.75
N PHE A 141 27.34 -21.28 12.55
CA PHE A 141 27.81 -20.33 11.56
C PHE A 141 26.76 -19.26 11.27
N LEU A 142 27.23 -18.11 10.82
CA LEU A 142 26.40 -16.96 10.46
C LEU A 142 26.12 -17.04 8.94
N PRO A 143 24.86 -17.00 8.48
CA PRO A 143 24.57 -17.01 7.05
C PRO A 143 25.16 -15.77 6.37
N ARG A 144 25.51 -15.85 5.09
CA ARG A 144 25.78 -14.65 4.31
C ARG A 144 24.46 -13.92 4.05
N ILE A 145 24.49 -12.59 4.03
CA ILE A 145 23.32 -11.76 3.70
C ILE A 145 23.57 -11.05 2.38
N LEU A 146 22.57 -11.09 1.48
CA LEU A 146 22.57 -10.34 0.22
C LEU A 146 21.25 -9.56 0.13
N GLY A 147 21.33 -8.23 0.05
CA GLY A 147 20.17 -7.36 -0.15
C GLY A 147 20.12 -6.82 -1.57
N LEU A 148 18.96 -6.94 -2.22
CA LEU A 148 18.71 -6.40 -3.55
C LEU A 148 17.64 -5.30 -3.47
N THR A 149 17.90 -4.14 -4.07
CA THR A 149 16.92 -3.06 -4.18
C THR A 149 17.26 -2.16 -5.36
N ALA A 150 16.24 -1.66 -6.07
CA ALA A 150 16.42 -0.62 -7.08
C ALA A 150 16.69 0.76 -6.43
N SER A 151 16.14 0.99 -5.23
CA SER A 151 16.36 2.21 -4.47
C SER A 151 16.40 1.92 -2.97
N PRO A 152 17.40 2.41 -2.22
CA PRO A 152 17.41 2.29 -0.76
C PRO A 152 16.41 3.24 -0.07
N GLY A 153 15.81 4.16 -0.84
CA GLY A 153 15.00 5.26 -0.32
C GLY A 153 15.82 6.28 0.47
N THR A 154 15.17 7.36 0.90
CA THR A 154 15.77 8.44 1.71
C THR A 154 14.99 8.73 2.99
N GLY A 155 14.00 7.89 3.32
CA GLY A 155 13.18 8.07 4.52
C GLY A 155 12.47 9.42 4.55
N LYS A 156 12.69 10.19 5.63
CA LYS A 156 12.18 11.56 5.81
C LYS A 156 13.28 12.61 5.67
N ALA A 157 14.35 12.29 4.95
CA ALA A 157 15.49 13.16 4.76
C ALA A 157 15.08 14.51 4.18
N LYS A 158 15.58 15.60 4.77
CA LYS A 158 15.41 16.97 4.27
C LYS A 158 16.63 17.45 3.49
N GLY A 159 17.71 16.68 3.49
CA GLY A 159 18.92 16.97 2.76
C GLY A 159 19.82 15.73 2.57
N PRO A 160 20.97 15.92 1.91
CA PRO A 160 21.88 14.83 1.56
C PRO A 160 22.44 14.07 2.78
N GLU A 161 22.75 14.77 3.88
CA GLU A 161 23.30 14.13 5.08
C GLU A 161 22.27 13.22 5.77
N ASP A 162 21.02 13.66 5.91
CA ASP A 162 19.93 12.81 6.42
C ASP A 162 19.73 11.57 5.54
N ALA A 163 19.85 11.73 4.21
CA ALA A 163 19.72 10.63 3.27
C ALA A 163 20.88 9.62 3.40
N LYS A 164 22.09 10.12 3.63
CA LYS A 164 23.27 9.30 3.94
C LYS A 164 23.09 8.55 5.24
N GLU A 165 22.58 9.18 6.30
CA GLU A 165 22.29 8.53 7.57
C GLU A 165 21.24 7.42 7.40
N HIS A 166 20.17 7.68 6.62
CA HIS A 166 19.18 6.66 6.28
C HIS A 166 19.81 5.45 5.56
N LEU A 167 20.72 5.70 4.61
CA LEU A 167 21.44 4.63 3.92
C LEU A 167 22.38 3.83 4.86
N VAL A 168 23.10 4.52 5.74
CA VAL A 168 23.97 3.88 6.75
C VAL A 168 23.13 3.02 7.69
N GLN A 169 21.97 3.50 8.14
CA GLN A 169 21.07 2.72 8.97
C GLN A 169 20.57 1.46 8.24
N LEU A 170 20.21 1.57 6.96
CA LEU A 170 19.81 0.40 6.17
C LEU A 170 20.96 -0.60 6.03
N CYS A 171 22.19 -0.12 5.80
CA CYS A 171 23.37 -0.97 5.74
C CYS A 171 23.61 -1.69 7.07
N ALA A 172 23.52 -0.98 8.21
CA ALA A 172 23.62 -1.56 9.54
C ALA A 172 22.54 -2.62 9.81
N ASN A 173 21.30 -2.38 9.38
CA ASN A 173 20.21 -3.34 9.54
C ASN A 173 20.44 -4.65 8.77
N LEU A 174 21.14 -4.60 7.64
CA LEU A 174 21.45 -5.74 6.79
C LEU A 174 22.83 -6.36 7.07
N ASP A 175 23.58 -5.84 8.05
CA ASP A 175 25.00 -6.17 8.28
C ASP A 175 25.86 -6.01 7.00
N CYS A 176 25.55 -4.97 6.23
CA CYS A 176 26.18 -4.66 4.96
C CYS A 176 27.30 -3.64 5.17
N PRO A 177 28.57 -3.94 4.83
CA PRO A 177 29.66 -3.00 5.02
C PRO A 177 29.63 -1.83 4.02
N TYR A 178 29.15 -2.06 2.80
CA TYR A 178 28.99 -1.01 1.78
C TYR A 178 27.99 -1.44 0.70
N PRO A 179 27.18 -0.52 0.17
CA PRO A 179 26.29 -0.80 -0.96
C PRO A 179 27.11 -0.95 -2.26
N VAL A 180 26.68 -1.86 -3.13
CA VAL A 180 27.30 -2.12 -4.43
C VAL A 180 26.41 -1.56 -5.53
N THR A 181 26.99 -0.77 -6.43
CA THR A 181 26.31 -0.18 -7.59
C THR A 181 27.17 -0.34 -8.86
N VAL A 182 26.55 -0.28 -10.04
CA VAL A 182 27.28 -0.33 -11.31
C VAL A 182 28.08 0.95 -11.48
N GLN A 183 29.42 0.85 -11.42
CA GLN A 183 30.33 2.00 -11.60
C GLN A 183 31.02 1.97 -12.97
N ARG A 184 31.54 0.81 -13.38
CA ARG A 184 32.38 0.68 -14.59
C ARG A 184 31.59 0.59 -15.90
N TYR A 185 30.39 0.00 -15.87
CA TYR A 185 29.62 -0.34 -17.07
C TYR A 185 28.32 0.47 -17.19
N LEU A 186 28.34 1.73 -16.78
CA LEU A 186 27.19 2.64 -16.82
C LEU A 186 26.60 2.76 -18.23
N GLN A 187 27.45 2.89 -19.26
CA GLN A 187 26.98 2.97 -20.65
C GLN A 187 26.22 1.71 -21.09
N SER A 188 26.66 0.53 -20.65
CA SER A 188 25.93 -0.71 -20.92
C SER A 188 24.60 -0.73 -20.20
N LEU A 189 24.54 -0.27 -18.94
CA LEU A 189 23.31 -0.16 -18.17
C LEU A 189 22.30 0.80 -18.84
N PHE A 190 22.75 1.99 -19.26
CA PHE A 190 21.88 2.99 -19.91
C PHE A 190 21.32 2.54 -21.27
N LYS A 191 21.92 1.55 -21.93
CA LYS A 191 21.31 0.95 -23.14
C LYS A 191 20.06 0.13 -22.84
N PHE A 192 19.91 -0.38 -21.62
CA PHE A 192 18.79 -1.22 -21.20
C PHE A 192 17.80 -0.49 -20.31
N ASN A 193 18.21 0.61 -19.67
CA ASN A 193 17.31 1.46 -18.90
C ASN A 193 16.79 2.60 -19.78
N SER A 194 15.49 2.61 -20.04
CA SER A 194 14.81 3.75 -20.64
C SER A 194 14.57 4.81 -19.56
N ASP A 195 15.46 5.78 -19.42
CA ASP A 195 15.11 7.04 -18.75
C ASP A 195 14.10 7.75 -19.66
N GLN A 196 12.82 7.69 -19.30
CA GLN A 196 11.81 8.49 -19.98
C GLN A 196 11.95 9.93 -19.48
N ASP A 197 12.19 10.87 -20.40
CA ASP A 197 12.19 12.30 -20.09
C ASP A 197 10.85 12.68 -19.46
N CYS A 198 10.86 12.95 -18.15
CA CYS A 198 9.68 13.41 -17.43
C CYS A 198 9.54 14.92 -17.63
N GLN A 199 8.60 15.32 -18.48
CA GLN A 199 8.25 16.73 -18.66
C GLN A 199 7.19 17.15 -17.65
N ILE A 200 7.56 18.05 -16.73
CA ILE A 200 6.63 18.66 -15.79
C ILE A 200 5.99 19.88 -16.47
N LEU A 201 4.72 19.76 -16.85
CA LEU A 201 3.93 20.86 -17.41
C LEU A 201 3.12 21.53 -16.31
N SER A 202 3.46 22.79 -15.99
CA SER A 202 2.63 23.62 -15.11
C SER A 202 1.48 24.21 -15.92
N VAL A 203 0.26 23.84 -15.56
CA VAL A 203 -0.97 24.37 -16.19
C VAL A 203 -1.63 25.31 -15.18
N PRO A 204 -1.94 26.57 -15.55
CA PRO A 204 -2.67 27.45 -14.66
C PRO A 204 -4.03 26.83 -14.32
N ALA A 205 -4.42 26.91 -13.05
CA ALA A 205 -5.79 26.60 -12.66
C ALA A 205 -6.73 27.47 -13.50
N LYS A 206 -7.86 26.90 -13.98
CA LYS A 206 -8.89 27.66 -14.71
C LYS A 206 -9.22 28.93 -13.90
N GLN A 207 -8.78 30.08 -14.38
CA GLN A 207 -9.17 31.38 -13.85
C GLN A 207 -10.59 31.68 -14.34
N SER A 208 -11.59 31.02 -13.76
CA SER A 208 -12.96 31.49 -13.90
C SER A 208 -13.41 31.96 -12.53
N SER A 209 -13.63 33.27 -12.42
CA SER A 209 -14.53 33.87 -11.46
C SER A 209 -15.80 33.00 -11.37
N GLU A 210 -15.86 32.17 -10.34
CA GLU A 210 -17.09 31.55 -9.86
C GLU A 210 -17.77 30.67 -10.94
N ASP A 211 -17.18 29.51 -11.25
CA ASP A 211 -17.79 28.47 -12.11
C ASP A 211 -19.25 28.25 -11.66
N VAL A 212 -20.20 28.54 -12.55
CA VAL A 212 -21.65 28.52 -12.28
C VAL A 212 -22.08 27.16 -11.72
N PHE A 213 -21.46 26.08 -12.21
CA PHE A 213 -21.72 24.73 -11.68
C PHE A 213 -21.23 24.57 -10.24
N ILE A 214 -20.04 25.09 -9.94
CA ILE A 214 -19.48 25.09 -8.59
C ILE A 214 -20.34 25.92 -7.64
N LYS A 215 -20.94 27.03 -8.08
CA LYS A 215 -21.91 27.77 -7.26
C LYS A 215 -23.12 26.92 -6.90
N PHE A 216 -23.71 26.21 -7.86
CA PHE A 216 -24.83 25.31 -7.58
C PHE A 216 -24.44 24.19 -6.61
N LEU A 217 -23.24 23.63 -6.74
CA LEU A 217 -22.74 22.65 -5.78
C LEU A 217 -22.54 23.25 -4.39
N ASN A 218 -21.97 24.45 -4.30
CA ASN A 218 -21.79 25.14 -3.03
C ASN A 218 -23.12 25.38 -2.32
N GLU A 219 -24.16 25.80 -3.04
CA GLU A 219 -25.50 25.99 -2.46
C GLU A 219 -26.09 24.68 -1.93
N LEU A 220 -25.90 23.57 -2.64
CA LEU A 220 -26.36 22.25 -2.20
C LEU A 220 -25.58 21.74 -0.98
N MET A 221 -24.26 21.94 -0.98
CA MET A 221 -23.39 21.57 0.12
C MET A 221 -23.62 22.45 1.36
N ASP A 222 -23.91 23.74 1.20
CA ASP A 222 -24.30 24.63 2.30
C ASP A 222 -25.54 24.10 3.03
N LEU A 223 -26.55 23.63 2.28
CA LEU A 223 -27.75 23.03 2.88
C LEU A 223 -27.42 21.74 3.63
N GLY A 224 -26.65 20.84 3.00
CA GLY A 224 -26.26 19.57 3.63
C GLY A 224 -25.42 19.77 4.89
N GLU A 225 -24.49 20.73 4.88
CA GLU A 225 -23.65 21.07 6.03
C GLU A 225 -24.48 21.70 7.15
N LYS A 226 -25.44 22.58 6.83
CA LYS A 226 -26.37 23.16 7.82
C LYS A 226 -27.21 22.07 8.49
N LEU A 227 -27.82 21.18 7.71
CA LEU A 227 -28.62 20.07 8.24
C LEU A 227 -27.79 19.12 9.10
N LEU A 228 -26.57 18.79 8.64
CA LEU A 228 -25.64 17.98 9.41
C LEU A 228 -25.26 18.65 10.74
N TYR A 229 -24.97 19.96 10.72
CA TYR A 229 -24.62 20.71 11.91
C TYR A 229 -25.78 20.83 12.89
N SER A 230 -26.99 21.16 12.42
CA SER A 230 -28.19 21.26 13.25
C SER A 230 -28.50 19.93 13.95
N ASN A 231 -28.47 18.81 13.22
CA ASN A 231 -28.67 17.49 13.81
C ASN A 231 -27.56 17.11 14.79
N ARG A 232 -26.30 17.42 14.47
CA ARG A 232 -25.18 17.20 15.38
C ARG A 232 -25.28 18.02 16.66
N SER A 233 -25.65 19.29 16.58
CA SER A 233 -25.79 20.15 17.76
C SER A 233 -26.90 19.65 18.68
N SER A 234 -28.04 19.24 18.11
CA SER A 234 -29.10 18.59 18.87
C SER A 234 -28.63 17.29 19.53
N LEU A 235 -27.86 16.47 18.79
CA LEU A 235 -27.28 15.22 19.29
C LEU A 235 -26.31 15.45 20.45
N LEU A 236 -25.40 16.43 20.36
CA LEU A 236 -24.42 16.70 21.41
C LEU A 236 -25.06 17.21 22.70
N ASN A 237 -26.27 17.80 22.62
CA ASN A 237 -27.03 18.19 23.79
C ASN A 237 -27.64 16.99 24.53
N SER A 238 -27.97 15.91 23.80
CA SER A 238 -28.52 14.68 24.37
C SER A 238 -27.45 13.61 24.67
N GLU A 239 -26.40 13.53 23.85
CA GLU A 239 -25.35 12.51 23.83
C GLU A 239 -23.97 13.14 23.53
N PRO A 240 -23.23 13.65 24.55
CA PRO A 240 -22.01 14.43 24.35
C PRO A 240 -20.83 13.66 23.71
N GLU A 241 -20.84 12.33 23.82
CA GLU A 241 -19.81 11.45 23.26
C GLU A 241 -20.13 11.00 21.83
N ALA A 242 -21.37 11.18 21.38
CA ALA A 242 -21.80 10.77 20.05
C ALA A 242 -21.30 11.76 18.98
N LEU A 243 -20.80 11.20 17.87
CA LEU A 243 -20.45 11.95 16.65
C LEU A 243 -19.38 13.05 16.82
N GLN A 244 -18.30 12.78 17.58
CA GLN A 244 -17.11 13.65 17.62
C GLN A 244 -16.36 13.64 16.28
N ILE A 245 -16.77 14.51 15.35
CA ILE A 245 -16.15 14.72 14.04
C ILE A 245 -15.43 16.06 13.98
N ALA A 246 -14.35 16.12 13.20
CA ALA A 246 -13.63 17.37 12.93
C ALA A 246 -14.52 18.41 12.21
N SER A 247 -14.06 19.66 12.11
CA SER A 247 -14.74 20.64 11.26
C SER A 247 -14.68 20.22 9.79
N ALA A 248 -15.68 20.64 9.01
CA ALA A 248 -15.72 20.35 7.58
C ALA A 248 -14.43 20.88 6.90
N PRO A 249 -13.68 20.02 6.17
CA PRO A 249 -12.50 20.42 5.42
C PRO A 249 -12.89 21.18 4.13
N PRO A 250 -11.93 21.65 3.32
CA PRO A 250 -12.24 22.29 2.04
C PRO A 250 -13.01 21.36 1.08
N ARG A 251 -14.06 21.88 0.45
CA ARG A 251 -14.86 21.18 -0.59
C ARG A 251 -14.01 20.88 -1.82
N GLY A 252 -14.42 19.88 -2.60
CA GLY A 252 -13.70 19.45 -3.80
C GLY A 252 -12.41 18.72 -3.49
N THR A 253 -12.33 18.02 -2.36
CA THR A 253 -11.09 17.36 -1.92
C THR A 253 -11.33 15.91 -1.47
N PRO A 254 -10.32 15.03 -1.57
CA PRO A 254 -10.38 13.70 -0.97
C PRO A 254 -10.54 13.73 0.56
N THR A 255 -10.04 14.77 1.23
CA THR A 255 -10.19 14.92 2.69
C THR A 255 -11.64 15.17 3.09
N TYR A 256 -12.43 15.84 2.26
CA TYR A 256 -13.88 15.98 2.47
C TYR A 256 -14.63 14.66 2.31
N THR A 257 -14.25 13.80 1.36
CA THR A 257 -14.80 12.44 1.26
C THR A 257 -14.47 11.59 2.49
N ASN A 258 -13.26 11.73 3.05
CA ASN A 258 -12.91 11.09 4.32
C ASN A 258 -13.76 11.62 5.48
N TYR A 259 -14.03 12.93 5.51
CA TYR A 259 -14.93 13.54 6.49
C TYR A 259 -16.34 12.94 6.42
N CYS A 260 -16.94 12.85 5.22
CA CYS A 260 -18.25 12.22 5.05
C CYS A 260 -18.24 10.73 5.46
N SER A 261 -17.15 10.01 5.17
CA SER A 261 -16.97 8.62 5.56
C SER A 261 -16.87 8.44 7.08
N ASP A 262 -16.19 9.35 7.79
CA ASP A 262 -16.09 9.35 9.25
C ASP A 262 -17.47 9.61 9.90
N VAL A 263 -18.24 10.56 9.37
CA VAL A 263 -19.65 10.75 9.75
C VAL A 263 -20.42 9.44 9.59
N LYS A 264 -20.34 8.81 8.40
CA LYS A 264 -21.05 7.57 8.09
C LYS A 264 -20.69 6.43 9.06
N TYR A 265 -19.41 6.29 9.40
CA TYR A 265 -18.95 5.24 10.31
C TYR A 265 -19.49 5.46 11.74
N LYS A 266 -19.48 6.71 12.22
CA LYS A 266 -19.88 7.07 13.59
C LYS A 266 -21.39 7.10 13.81
N ILE A 267 -22.22 7.04 12.77
CA ILE A 267 -23.68 6.93 12.91
C ILE A 267 -24.11 5.70 13.73
N HIS A 268 -23.35 4.59 13.69
CA HIS A 268 -23.65 3.40 14.51
C HIS A 268 -23.60 3.67 16.03
N GLN A 269 -23.05 4.80 16.46
CA GLN A 269 -22.98 5.22 17.86
C GLN A 269 -24.16 6.09 18.28
N VAL A 270 -25.04 6.45 17.34
CA VAL A 270 -26.22 7.31 17.57
C VAL A 270 -27.39 6.41 17.95
N ALA A 271 -27.97 6.63 19.14
CA ALA A 271 -29.11 5.82 19.60
C ALA A 271 -30.44 6.23 18.94
N ASP A 272 -30.57 7.52 18.58
CA ASP A 272 -31.73 8.06 17.88
C ASP A 272 -31.74 7.62 16.41
N GLU A 273 -32.67 6.74 16.06
CA GLU A 273 -32.79 6.17 14.72
C GLU A 273 -33.20 7.20 13.66
N GLU A 274 -34.03 8.18 14.00
CA GLU A 274 -34.46 9.23 13.06
C GLU A 274 -33.30 10.17 12.77
N MET A 275 -32.58 10.60 13.81
CA MET A 275 -31.40 11.43 13.67
C MET A 275 -30.25 10.70 12.95
N GLY A 276 -30.09 9.40 13.20
CA GLY A 276 -29.15 8.54 12.48
C GLY A 276 -29.44 8.51 10.97
N LYS A 277 -30.71 8.43 10.57
CA LYS A 277 -31.13 8.50 9.15
C LYS A 277 -30.82 9.86 8.53
N ASP A 278 -31.07 10.96 9.26
CA ASP A 278 -30.77 12.32 8.78
C ASP A 278 -29.27 12.55 8.58
N LEU A 279 -28.44 12.13 9.54
CA LEU A 279 -26.98 12.21 9.44
C LEU A 279 -26.44 11.36 8.29
N PHE A 280 -27.03 10.18 8.07
CA PHE A 280 -26.68 9.30 6.96
C PHE A 280 -27.00 9.95 5.60
N ALA A 281 -28.20 10.53 5.47
CA ALA A 281 -28.60 11.25 4.28
C ALA A 281 -27.67 12.43 3.99
N CYS A 282 -27.36 13.25 5.00
CA CYS A 282 -26.41 14.35 4.87
C CYS A 282 -25.03 13.86 4.40
N SER A 283 -24.47 12.82 5.04
CA SER A 283 -23.19 12.24 4.65
C SER A 283 -23.18 11.75 3.19
N ARG A 284 -24.22 11.03 2.75
CA ARG A 284 -24.34 10.52 1.37
C ARG A 284 -24.39 11.66 0.34
N TYR A 285 -25.24 12.67 0.57
CA TYR A 285 -25.42 13.78 -0.37
C TYR A 285 -24.18 14.66 -0.43
N LEU A 286 -23.60 15.00 0.72
CA LEU A 286 -22.37 15.79 0.80
C LEU A 286 -21.19 15.10 0.11
N ASP A 287 -21.01 13.79 0.30
CA ASP A 287 -19.97 13.04 -0.41
C ASP A 287 -20.22 13.03 -1.93
N THR A 288 -21.47 12.84 -2.35
CA THR A 288 -21.81 12.86 -3.77
C THR A 288 -21.52 14.23 -4.40
N PHE A 289 -21.90 15.32 -3.74
CA PHE A 289 -21.63 16.67 -4.23
C PHE A 289 -20.13 16.99 -4.22
N ASN A 290 -19.39 16.54 -3.22
CA ASN A 290 -17.93 16.69 -3.17
C ASN A 290 -17.23 15.95 -4.32
N GLN A 291 -17.65 14.72 -4.63
CA GLN A 291 -17.13 13.97 -5.77
C GLN A 291 -17.48 14.66 -7.10
N ALA A 292 -18.71 15.16 -7.24
CA ALA A 292 -19.10 15.96 -8.40
C ALA A 292 -18.26 17.24 -8.53
N TYR A 293 -17.94 17.90 -7.42
CA TYR A 293 -17.08 19.08 -7.37
C TYR A 293 -15.69 18.78 -7.94
N MET A 294 -15.06 17.69 -7.49
CA MET A 294 -13.76 17.25 -8.04
C MET A 294 -13.85 16.94 -9.53
N ILE A 295 -14.91 16.26 -9.99
CA ILE A 295 -15.10 15.98 -11.42
C ILE A 295 -15.24 17.28 -12.23
N ALA A 296 -15.98 18.27 -11.72
CA ALA A 296 -16.13 19.55 -12.39
C ALA A 296 -14.80 20.31 -12.50
N GLN A 297 -13.98 20.31 -11.44
CA GLN A 297 -12.67 20.96 -11.41
C GLN A 297 -11.65 20.32 -12.35
N PHE A 298 -11.55 18.98 -12.35
CA PHE A 298 -10.49 18.27 -13.08
C PHE A 298 -10.90 17.84 -14.50
N TYR A 299 -12.21 17.71 -14.77
CA TYR A 299 -12.72 17.27 -16.07
C TYR A 299 -13.67 18.31 -16.67
N ASN A 300 -14.96 18.26 -16.32
CA ASN A 300 -15.98 19.16 -16.82
C ASN A 300 -17.29 19.06 -16.02
N PRO A 301 -18.11 20.13 -16.02
CA PRO A 301 -19.43 20.15 -15.39
C PRO A 301 -20.40 19.06 -15.90
N ARG A 302 -20.36 18.71 -17.19
CA ARG A 302 -21.25 17.67 -17.76
C ARG A 302 -21.02 16.30 -17.13
N GLY A 303 -19.76 15.93 -16.90
CA GLY A 303 -19.36 14.70 -16.24
C GLY A 303 -19.81 14.68 -14.79
N ALA A 304 -19.66 15.80 -14.09
CA ALA A 304 -20.12 15.96 -12.72
C ALA A 304 -21.65 15.84 -12.61
N TRP A 305 -22.40 16.45 -13.52
CA TRP A 305 -23.86 16.31 -13.55
C TRP A 305 -24.30 14.87 -13.84
N ARG A 306 -23.63 14.19 -14.77
CA ARG A 306 -23.89 12.77 -15.05
C ARG A 306 -23.64 11.89 -13.82
N TYR A 307 -22.60 12.19 -13.05
CA TYR A 307 -22.31 11.50 -11.80
C TYR A 307 -23.42 11.69 -10.76
N ILE A 308 -23.87 12.94 -10.52
CA ILE A 308 -24.99 13.22 -9.60
C ILE A 308 -26.25 12.47 -10.02
N LYS A 309 -26.58 12.48 -11.32
CA LYS A 309 -27.73 11.74 -11.84
C LYS A 309 -27.61 10.23 -11.59
N LYS A 310 -26.42 9.66 -11.70
CA LYS A 310 -26.21 8.24 -11.45
C LYS A 310 -26.39 7.87 -9.97
N GLU A 311 -25.78 8.64 -9.07
CA GLU A 311 -25.68 8.26 -7.65
C GLU A 311 -26.91 8.68 -6.81
N LEU A 312 -27.60 9.76 -7.19
CA LEU A 312 -28.80 10.26 -6.49
C LEU A 312 -30.08 10.18 -7.31
N ARG A 313 -29.99 9.96 -8.63
CA ARG A 313 -31.15 9.84 -9.54
C ARG A 313 -31.16 8.54 -10.35
N ALA A 314 -30.63 7.44 -9.81
CA ALA A 314 -30.94 6.13 -10.38
C ALA A 314 -32.48 6.00 -10.48
N VAL A 315 -32.96 5.47 -11.61
CA VAL A 315 -34.38 5.52 -12.03
C VAL A 315 -35.34 4.95 -10.97
N ASP A 316 -34.85 4.14 -10.02
CA ASP A 316 -35.63 3.54 -8.93
C ASP A 316 -35.57 4.27 -7.56
N GLU A 317 -34.65 5.23 -7.35
CA GLU A 317 -34.44 5.88 -6.02
C GLU A 317 -35.34 7.10 -5.79
N LEU A 318 -35.68 7.84 -6.86
CA LEU A 318 -36.56 9.01 -6.79
C LEU A 318 -38.05 8.67 -6.78
N ALA A 319 -38.42 7.45 -7.19
CA ALA A 319 -39.78 6.93 -7.05
C ALA A 319 -40.10 6.53 -5.60
N LYS A 320 -39.06 6.30 -4.77
CA LYS A 320 -39.21 6.01 -3.35
C LYS A 320 -39.40 7.31 -2.56
N PRO A 321 -40.29 7.33 -1.56
CA PRO A 321 -40.40 8.47 -0.65
C PRO A 321 -39.06 8.73 0.05
N PRO A 322 -38.76 10.00 0.41
CA PRO A 322 -37.57 10.31 1.21
C PRO A 322 -37.61 9.53 2.52
N VAL A 323 -36.47 9.00 2.94
CA VAL A 323 -36.37 8.14 4.13
C VAL A 323 -36.42 8.95 5.42
N CYS A 324 -36.05 10.23 5.35
CA CYS A 324 -36.00 11.15 6.48
C CYS A 324 -36.18 12.61 6.06
N GLU A 325 -36.28 13.53 7.02
CA GLU A 325 -36.53 14.94 6.77
C GLU A 325 -35.36 15.61 6.03
N ALA A 326 -34.13 15.33 6.45
CA ALA A 326 -32.94 15.90 5.82
C ALA A 326 -32.85 15.50 4.34
N GLU A 327 -33.17 14.23 4.02
CA GLU A 327 -33.21 13.78 2.63
C GLU A 327 -34.31 14.49 1.83
N SER A 328 -35.49 14.70 2.42
CA SER A 328 -36.58 15.44 1.78
C SER A 328 -36.17 16.85 1.38
N GLN A 329 -35.54 17.59 2.31
CA GLN A 329 -35.07 18.96 2.06
C GLN A 329 -33.97 19.00 0.99
N LEU A 330 -33.00 18.07 1.06
CA LEU A 330 -31.91 17.97 0.07
C LEU A 330 -32.44 17.62 -1.33
N ARG A 331 -33.38 16.68 -1.43
CA ARG A 331 -34.05 16.33 -2.69
C ARG A 331 -34.80 17.52 -3.26
N GLN A 332 -35.60 18.22 -2.44
CA GLN A 332 -36.36 19.38 -2.88
C GLN A 332 -35.44 20.48 -3.42
N ARG A 333 -34.33 20.77 -2.73
CA ARG A 333 -33.37 21.77 -3.20
C ARG A 333 -32.70 21.33 -4.49
N LEU A 334 -32.22 20.10 -4.57
CA LEU A 334 -31.64 19.55 -5.80
C LEU A 334 -32.62 19.66 -6.97
N HIS A 335 -33.89 19.27 -6.77
CA HIS A 335 -34.95 19.38 -7.77
C HIS A 335 -35.14 20.80 -8.29
N SER A 336 -35.11 21.81 -7.40
CA SER A 336 -35.22 23.21 -7.81
C SER A 336 -34.07 23.70 -8.70
N LEU A 337 -32.90 23.06 -8.60
CA LEU A 337 -31.70 23.42 -9.37
C LEU A 337 -31.50 22.57 -10.63
N ILE A 338 -32.32 21.53 -10.88
CA ILE A 338 -32.18 20.66 -12.06
C ILE A 338 -32.27 21.45 -13.37
N GLY A 339 -33.34 22.25 -13.54
CA GLY A 339 -33.55 23.01 -14.77
C GLY A 339 -32.41 24.00 -15.07
N PRO A 340 -31.94 24.79 -14.10
CA PRO A 340 -30.72 25.59 -14.24
C PRO A 340 -29.46 24.77 -14.57
N LEU A 341 -29.22 23.66 -13.87
CA LEU A 341 -28.04 22.80 -14.06
C LEU A 341 -28.01 22.16 -15.45
N GLU A 342 -29.14 21.66 -15.93
CA GLU A 342 -29.28 21.05 -17.26
C GLU A 342 -29.04 22.08 -18.36
N ARG A 343 -29.65 23.27 -18.25
CA ARG A 343 -29.41 24.39 -19.18
C ARG A 343 -27.94 24.80 -19.22
N PHE A 344 -27.26 24.86 -18.07
CA PHE A 344 -25.84 25.17 -18.03
C PHE A 344 -25.00 24.05 -18.69
N CYS A 345 -25.31 22.79 -18.41
CA CYS A 345 -24.63 21.64 -19.01
C CYS A 345 -24.76 21.58 -20.55
N ASP A 346 -25.82 22.15 -21.12
CA ASP A 346 -26.02 22.22 -22.57
C ASP A 346 -25.24 23.35 -23.26
N THR A 347 -24.65 24.27 -22.49
CA THR A 347 -23.81 25.36 -23.04
C THR A 347 -22.45 24.85 -23.51
N LYS A 348 -21.77 25.62 -24.38
CA LYS A 348 -20.39 25.35 -24.80
C LYS A 348 -19.36 25.54 -23.67
N GLU A 349 -19.74 26.21 -22.59
CA GLU A 349 -18.87 26.51 -21.43
C GLU A 349 -18.78 25.34 -20.45
N ALA A 350 -19.73 24.41 -20.51
CA ALA A 350 -19.78 23.16 -19.75
C ALA A 350 -19.22 21.97 -20.54
#